data_AF-A0A1P8VEY0-F1
#
_entry.id   AF-A0A1P8VEY0-F1
#
_cell.length_a   1.000
_cell.length_b   1.000
_cell.length_c   1.000
_cell.angle_alpha   90.00
_cell.angle_beta   90.00
_cell.angle_gamma   90.00
#
_symmetry.space_group_name_H-M   'P 1'
#
loop_
_entity.id
_entity.type
_entity.pdbx_description
1 polymer ?
#
loop_
_entity_poly.entity_id
_entity_poly.type
_entity_poly.pdbx_seq_one_letter_code
_entity_poly.pdbx_strand_id
1 'polypeptide(L)'
;SRKVGAGFAHLGLKQGDVVMILLQNCAEFAFSFLGASMVGAVTTTANPFYTSAEIFKQLNASKAKIVVTQAQYVHKLRDYPDGQVAKIGEGFTVITIDDPPENCMHFSVVSEANESELPEVSINSDDPVALPFSSGTTGLPKGVVLTHKSLITSVAQQVDGENPNLHLTPDDVVLCVLPLFHIYSLNSVLLCSLRAGAAVLLMQKFEIGTLLELIQRYRVSVAAVVPPLVLALAKNPMVESFDLSSIRVVLSGAAPLGKELEAALRSRVPQAVLGQGYGMTEAGPVSSMCLAFAKQPFPTKSGSCGTVVRNAELKVVDPETGCSLGRNQPGEICIRGQQIMKGYLNDPEATASTIDVDGWLH
;
A
#
# COMPACT_ATOMS: atom_id res chain seq x y z
N SER A 1 7.04 -14.80 8.87
CA SER A 1 6.58 -14.95 7.46
C SER A 1 6.89 -16.31 6.85
N ARG A 2 8.09 -16.89 6.99
CA ARG A 2 8.39 -18.24 6.44
C ARG A 2 7.43 -19.33 6.94
N LYS A 3 7.14 -19.35 8.25
CA LYS A 3 6.10 -20.20 8.84
C LYS A 3 4.75 -20.02 8.16
N VAL A 4 4.29 -18.77 8.01
CA VAL A 4 3.04 -18.44 7.31
C VAL A 4 3.03 -18.93 5.86
N GLY A 5 4.15 -18.83 5.14
CA GLY A 5 4.29 -19.42 3.81
C GLY A 5 4.13 -20.95 3.82
N ALA A 6 4.81 -21.66 4.73
CA ALA A 6 4.67 -23.10 4.88
C ALA A 6 3.23 -23.51 5.25
N GLY A 7 2.60 -22.78 6.18
CA GLY A 7 1.21 -22.98 6.56
C GLY A 7 0.24 -22.79 5.40
N PHE A 8 0.41 -21.73 4.59
CA PHE A 8 -0.38 -21.55 3.38
C PHE A 8 -0.20 -22.70 2.38
N ALA A 9 1.04 -23.18 2.20
CA ALA A 9 1.31 -24.33 1.34
C ALA A 9 0.60 -25.61 1.85
N HIS A 10 0.55 -25.86 3.16
CA HIS A 10 -0.21 -26.98 3.74
C HIS A 10 -1.72 -26.87 3.51
N LEU A 11 -2.24 -25.64 3.48
CA LEU A 11 -3.64 -25.37 3.12
C LEU A 11 -3.89 -25.45 1.60
N GLY A 12 -2.88 -25.88 0.83
CA GLY A 12 -2.99 -26.12 -0.61
C GLY A 12 -2.81 -24.88 -1.47
N LEU A 13 -2.31 -23.77 -0.92
CA LEU A 13 -1.97 -22.58 -1.70
C LEU A 13 -0.74 -22.85 -2.58
N LYS A 14 -0.85 -22.60 -3.89
CA LYS A 14 0.22 -22.82 -4.87
C LYS A 14 0.71 -21.49 -5.46
N GLN A 15 1.85 -21.52 -6.15
CA GLN A 15 2.33 -20.38 -6.94
C GLN A 15 1.24 -19.91 -7.92
N GLY A 16 1.00 -18.60 -7.95
CA GLY A 16 -0.03 -17.95 -8.76
C GLY A 16 -1.44 -17.94 -8.15
N ASP A 17 -1.69 -18.71 -7.08
CA ASP A 17 -2.96 -18.63 -6.36
C ASP A 17 -3.09 -17.31 -5.60
N VAL A 18 -4.33 -16.87 -5.35
CA VAL A 18 -4.60 -15.59 -4.70
C VAL A 18 -5.06 -15.78 -3.25
N VAL A 19 -4.49 -14.97 -2.35
CA VAL A 19 -4.93 -14.78 -0.96
C VAL A 19 -5.55 -13.40 -0.84
N MET A 20 -6.74 -13.31 -0.26
CA MET A 20 -7.35 -12.04 0.11
C MET A 20 -7.05 -11.72 1.57
N ILE A 21 -6.48 -10.53 1.83
CA ILE A 21 -6.37 -9.98 3.17
C ILE A 21 -7.48 -8.95 3.37
N LEU A 22 -8.41 -9.27 4.27
CA LEU A 22 -9.54 -8.44 4.70
C LEU A 22 -9.33 -8.03 6.16
N LEU A 23 -8.27 -7.25 6.39
CA LEU A 23 -7.81 -6.83 7.72
C LEU A 23 -7.55 -5.32 7.77
N GLN A 24 -7.67 -4.75 8.96
CA GLN A 24 -7.06 -3.45 9.28
C GLN A 24 -5.54 -3.61 9.46
N ASN A 25 -4.84 -2.52 9.80
CA ASN A 25 -3.39 -2.56 9.99
C ASN A 25 -3.01 -3.41 11.22
N CYS A 26 -2.44 -4.59 11.00
CA CYS A 26 -1.91 -5.43 12.07
C CYS A 26 -0.69 -6.23 11.59
N ALA A 27 0.00 -6.90 12.51
CA ALA A 27 1.20 -7.66 12.18
C ALA A 27 0.88 -8.86 11.27
N GLU A 28 -0.29 -9.48 11.48
CA GLU A 28 -0.80 -10.59 10.67
C GLU A 28 -1.01 -10.20 9.22
N PHE A 29 -1.35 -8.93 8.93
CA PHE A 29 -1.38 -8.40 7.57
C PHE A 29 0.00 -8.56 6.92
N ALA A 30 1.04 -8.05 7.57
CA ALA A 30 2.41 -8.09 7.05
C ALA A 30 2.92 -9.53 6.92
N PHE A 31 2.63 -10.38 7.91
CA PHE A 31 3.01 -11.80 7.86
C PHE A 31 2.30 -12.56 6.76
N SER A 32 1.02 -12.28 6.50
CA SER A 32 0.24 -12.89 5.43
C SER A 32 0.76 -12.48 4.06
N PHE A 33 0.98 -11.17 3.84
CA PHE A 33 1.52 -10.66 2.57
C PHE A 33 2.90 -11.27 2.26
N LEU A 34 3.82 -11.21 3.23
CA LEU A 34 5.17 -11.75 3.07
C LEU A 34 5.18 -13.28 2.96
N GLY A 35 4.30 -13.97 3.69
CA GLY A 35 4.15 -15.43 3.63
C GLY A 35 3.64 -15.90 2.27
N ALA A 36 2.62 -15.23 1.72
CA ALA A 36 2.12 -15.50 0.37
C ALA A 36 3.20 -15.25 -0.69
N SER A 37 3.94 -14.14 -0.57
CA SER A 37 5.07 -13.84 -1.46
C SER A 37 6.16 -14.93 -1.44
N MET A 38 6.39 -15.62 -0.32
CA MET A 38 7.42 -16.67 -0.21
C MET A 38 7.06 -17.96 -0.93
N VAL A 39 5.77 -18.20 -1.21
CA VAL A 39 5.29 -19.37 -1.97
C VAL A 39 4.89 -19.00 -3.41
N GLY A 40 5.23 -17.78 -3.85
CA GLY A 40 4.88 -17.27 -5.18
C GLY A 40 3.39 -17.03 -5.38
N ALA A 41 2.62 -16.89 -4.30
CA ALA A 41 1.21 -16.55 -4.35
C ALA A 41 1.00 -15.02 -4.44
N VAL A 42 -0.18 -14.61 -4.88
CA VAL A 42 -0.56 -13.22 -5.08
C VAL A 42 -1.44 -12.76 -3.93
N THR A 43 -1.21 -11.56 -3.40
CA THR A 43 -2.06 -10.99 -2.35
C THR A 43 -2.99 -9.93 -2.93
N THR A 44 -4.30 -10.12 -2.81
CA THR A 44 -5.29 -9.04 -2.96
C THR A 44 -5.72 -8.53 -1.59
N THR A 45 -6.06 -7.25 -1.50
CA THR A 45 -6.41 -6.59 -0.24
C THR A 45 -7.73 -5.85 -0.39
N ALA A 46 -8.56 -5.90 0.65
CA ALA A 46 -9.85 -5.24 0.66
C ALA A 46 -10.08 -4.50 1.99
N ASN A 47 -10.86 -3.42 1.92
CA ASN A 47 -11.27 -2.70 3.12
C ASN A 47 -12.26 -3.57 3.93
N PRO A 48 -11.97 -3.92 5.20
CA PRO A 48 -12.89 -4.72 6.02
C PRO A 48 -14.24 -4.04 6.26
N PHE A 49 -14.35 -2.72 6.02
CA PHE A 49 -15.60 -1.98 6.11
C PHE A 49 -16.47 -2.04 4.85
N TYR A 50 -15.99 -2.64 3.75
CA TYR A 50 -16.83 -2.92 2.59
C TYR A 50 -18.06 -3.76 2.95
N THR A 51 -19.10 -3.63 2.13
CA THR A 51 -20.29 -4.47 2.17
C THR A 51 -19.97 -5.88 1.69
N SER A 52 -20.81 -6.87 2.03
CA SER A 52 -20.65 -8.24 1.54
C SER A 52 -20.59 -8.30 0.01
N ALA A 53 -21.43 -7.51 -0.68
CA ALA A 53 -21.45 -7.45 -2.14
C ALA A 53 -20.13 -6.96 -2.76
N GLU A 54 -19.54 -5.91 -2.19
CA GLU A 54 -18.25 -5.38 -2.63
C GLU A 54 -17.12 -6.39 -2.39
N ILE A 55 -17.11 -7.06 -1.23
CA ILE A 55 -16.12 -8.09 -0.90
C ILE A 55 -16.23 -9.27 -1.87
N PHE A 56 -17.44 -9.80 -2.11
CA PHE A 56 -17.65 -10.91 -3.02
C PHE A 56 -17.31 -10.56 -4.48
N LYS A 57 -17.61 -9.34 -4.91
CA LYS A 57 -17.20 -8.87 -6.24
C LYS A 57 -15.68 -8.97 -6.42
N GLN A 58 -14.91 -8.52 -5.44
CA GLN A 58 -13.45 -8.61 -5.48
C GLN A 58 -12.94 -10.06 -5.29
N LEU A 59 -13.54 -10.82 -4.38
CA LEU A 59 -13.20 -12.22 -4.12
C LEU A 59 -13.35 -13.06 -5.40
N ASN A 60 -14.46 -12.90 -6.11
CA ASN A 60 -14.76 -13.60 -7.36
C ASN A 60 -13.85 -13.15 -8.50
N ALA A 61 -13.65 -11.84 -8.66
CA ALA A 61 -12.78 -11.30 -9.71
C ALA A 61 -11.32 -11.76 -9.54
N SER A 62 -10.83 -11.82 -8.30
CA SER A 62 -9.48 -12.25 -7.97
C SER A 62 -9.32 -13.77 -7.85
N LYS A 63 -10.42 -14.53 -7.76
CA LYS A 63 -10.43 -15.98 -7.51
C LYS A 63 -9.62 -16.37 -6.26
N ALA A 64 -9.73 -15.57 -5.18
CA ALA A 64 -8.97 -15.84 -3.97
C ALA A 64 -9.41 -17.16 -3.31
N LYS A 65 -8.43 -17.99 -2.94
CA LYS A 65 -8.64 -19.31 -2.32
C LYS A 65 -8.62 -19.26 -0.80
N ILE A 66 -7.96 -18.27 -0.23
CA ILE A 66 -7.86 -18.06 1.21
C ILE A 66 -8.21 -16.60 1.51
N VAL A 67 -9.06 -16.38 2.51
CA VAL A 67 -9.36 -15.06 3.06
C VAL A 67 -8.85 -15.00 4.50
N VAL A 68 -7.95 -14.05 4.79
CA VAL A 68 -7.48 -13.77 6.15
C VAL A 68 -8.22 -12.55 6.68
N THR A 69 -8.93 -12.68 7.80
CA THR A 69 -9.78 -11.62 8.35
C THR A 69 -9.88 -11.67 9.89
N GLN A 70 -10.79 -10.90 10.48
CA GLN A 70 -11.19 -10.96 11.89
C GLN A 70 -12.58 -11.58 12.00
N ALA A 71 -12.87 -12.27 13.11
CA ALA A 71 -14.12 -12.94 13.39
C ALA A 71 -15.34 -12.03 13.19
N GLN A 72 -15.22 -10.76 13.60
CA GLN A 72 -16.28 -9.76 13.43
C GLN A 72 -16.69 -9.50 11.97
N TYR A 73 -15.84 -9.79 10.98
CA TYR A 73 -16.13 -9.58 9.56
C TYR A 73 -16.58 -10.86 8.83
N VAL A 74 -16.52 -12.02 9.47
CA VAL A 74 -16.88 -13.31 8.85
C VAL A 74 -18.34 -13.35 8.38
N HIS A 75 -19.26 -12.65 9.05
CA HIS A 75 -20.66 -12.56 8.60
C HIS A 75 -20.77 -12.02 7.16
N LYS A 76 -19.90 -11.09 6.76
CA LYS A 76 -19.86 -10.53 5.40
C LYS A 76 -19.41 -11.53 4.34
N LEU A 77 -18.78 -12.64 4.75
CA LEU A 77 -18.34 -13.74 3.90
C LEU A 77 -19.35 -14.90 3.85
N ARG A 78 -20.49 -14.79 4.55
CA ARG A 78 -21.59 -15.77 4.52
C ARG A 78 -22.75 -15.28 3.66
N ASP A 79 -22.97 -13.97 3.65
CA ASP A 79 -24.07 -13.31 2.95
C ASP A 79 -23.67 -12.99 1.49
N TYR A 80 -23.93 -13.91 0.56
CA TYR A 80 -23.67 -13.69 -0.86
C TYR A 80 -24.75 -12.78 -1.47
N PRO A 81 -24.39 -11.79 -2.31
CA PRO A 81 -25.38 -11.05 -3.08
C PRO A 81 -26.16 -12.03 -3.97
N ASP A 82 -27.50 -11.93 -3.99
CA ASP A 82 -28.46 -12.84 -4.66
C ASP A 82 -29.09 -13.94 -3.79
N GLY A 83 -28.97 -13.86 -2.46
CA GLY A 83 -29.69 -14.74 -1.53
C GLY A 83 -29.16 -16.17 -1.46
N GLN A 84 -28.01 -16.43 -2.10
CA GLN A 84 -27.24 -17.65 -1.91
C GLN A 84 -26.38 -17.52 -0.63
N VAL A 85 -26.07 -18.64 0.00
CA VAL A 85 -25.14 -18.67 1.13
C VAL A 85 -23.81 -19.18 0.59
N ALA A 86 -22.77 -18.35 0.67
CA ALA A 86 -21.42 -18.83 0.39
C ALA A 86 -21.02 -19.79 1.49
N LYS A 87 -20.71 -21.03 1.11
CA LYS A 87 -20.27 -22.03 2.06
C LYS A 87 -18.77 -21.94 2.21
N ILE A 88 -18.32 -21.32 3.29
CA ILE A 88 -16.92 -21.35 3.71
C ILE A 88 -16.46 -22.81 3.76
N GLY A 89 -15.34 -23.13 3.11
CA GLY A 89 -14.86 -24.50 2.93
C GLY A 89 -15.26 -25.14 1.60
N GLU A 90 -16.26 -24.61 0.88
CA GLU A 90 -16.65 -25.01 -0.48
C GLU A 90 -16.24 -23.89 -1.47
N GLY A 91 -14.92 -23.78 -1.75
CA GLY A 91 -14.37 -22.89 -2.79
C GLY A 91 -13.32 -21.90 -2.29
N PHE A 92 -13.39 -21.49 -1.02
CA PHE A 92 -12.34 -20.73 -0.34
C PHE A 92 -12.29 -21.06 1.17
N THR A 93 -11.13 -20.89 1.77
CA THR A 93 -10.87 -21.08 3.20
C THR A 93 -10.86 -19.72 3.91
N VAL A 94 -11.42 -19.64 5.12
CA VAL A 94 -11.37 -18.43 5.94
C VAL A 94 -10.49 -18.67 7.16
N ILE A 95 -9.53 -17.77 7.37
CA ILE A 95 -8.64 -17.73 8.52
C ILE A 95 -8.92 -16.45 9.31
N THR A 96 -9.16 -16.58 10.61
CA THR A 96 -9.33 -15.43 11.52
C THR A 96 -8.10 -15.22 12.39
N ILE A 97 -7.73 -13.96 12.64
CA ILE A 97 -6.60 -13.60 13.51
C ILE A 97 -6.95 -13.57 15.00
N ASP A 98 -8.22 -13.81 15.30
CA ASP A 98 -8.87 -13.94 16.60
C ASP A 98 -9.73 -15.22 16.62
N ASP A 99 -10.48 -15.44 17.71
CA ASP A 99 -11.24 -16.68 17.94
C ASP A 99 -12.12 -17.05 16.72
N PRO A 100 -11.90 -18.24 16.11
CA PRO A 100 -12.54 -18.58 14.84
C PRO A 100 -14.04 -18.91 15.03
N PRO A 101 -14.93 -18.30 14.24
CA PRO A 101 -16.30 -18.77 14.09
C PRO A 101 -16.38 -20.16 13.45
N GLU A 102 -17.57 -20.75 13.46
CA GLU A 102 -17.82 -22.04 12.80
C GLU A 102 -17.34 -22.06 11.34
N ASN A 103 -16.70 -23.16 10.94
CA ASN A 103 -16.10 -23.40 9.62
C ASN A 103 -14.95 -22.44 9.25
N CYS A 104 -14.37 -21.72 10.21
CA CYS A 104 -13.15 -20.91 10.03
C CYS A 104 -11.97 -21.54 10.77
N MET A 105 -10.75 -21.19 10.37
CA MET A 105 -9.52 -21.61 11.02
C MET A 105 -8.89 -20.43 11.79
N HIS A 106 -8.22 -20.69 12.91
CA HIS A 106 -7.44 -19.66 13.61
C HIS A 106 -6.10 -19.41 12.89
N PHE A 107 -5.57 -18.19 12.95
CA PHE A 107 -4.31 -17.81 12.28
C PHE A 107 -3.09 -18.63 12.71
N SER A 108 -3.14 -19.28 13.88
CA SER A 108 -2.09 -20.22 14.33
C SER A 108 -1.85 -21.37 13.35
N VAL A 109 -2.84 -21.79 12.56
CA VAL A 109 -2.67 -22.83 11.54
C VAL A 109 -1.63 -22.45 10.48
N VAL A 110 -1.37 -21.15 10.30
CA VAL A 110 -0.31 -20.65 9.42
C VAL A 110 0.87 -20.05 10.20
N SER A 111 0.65 -19.35 11.31
CA SER A 111 1.74 -18.68 12.03
C SER A 111 2.62 -19.63 12.84
N GLU A 112 2.11 -20.80 13.24
CA GLU A 112 2.83 -21.82 14.02
C GLU A 112 3.32 -23.00 13.17
N ALA A 113 3.10 -22.97 11.85
CA ALA A 113 3.59 -23.99 10.94
C ALA A 113 5.12 -24.09 10.96
N ASN A 114 5.64 -25.26 10.56
CA ASN A 114 7.07 -25.51 10.50
C ASN A 114 7.71 -24.84 9.27
N GLU A 115 8.59 -23.87 9.49
CA GLU A 115 9.29 -23.16 8.40
C GLU A 115 10.22 -24.02 7.54
N SER A 116 10.61 -25.21 8.02
CA SER A 116 11.38 -26.17 7.21
C SER A 116 10.53 -26.87 6.15
N GLU A 117 9.20 -26.76 6.24
CA GLU A 117 8.23 -27.34 5.29
C GLU A 117 7.79 -26.32 4.23
N LEU A 118 8.43 -25.14 4.20
CA LEU A 118 8.23 -24.17 3.13
C LEU A 118 8.69 -24.80 1.79
N PRO A 119 7.82 -24.88 0.77
CA PRO A 119 8.19 -25.48 -0.50
C PRO A 119 9.24 -24.63 -1.22
N GLU A 120 10.14 -25.29 -1.96
CA GLU A 120 10.96 -24.60 -2.95
C GLU A 120 10.09 -24.18 -4.13
N VAL A 121 10.09 -22.89 -4.44
CA VAL A 121 9.34 -22.30 -5.56
C VAL A 121 10.28 -21.48 -6.43
N SER A 122 10.08 -21.56 -7.75
CA SER A 122 10.83 -20.75 -8.72
C SER A 122 10.01 -19.52 -9.09
N ILE A 123 10.25 -18.42 -8.39
CA ILE A 123 9.55 -17.15 -8.60
C ILE A 123 10.29 -16.33 -9.68
N ASN A 124 9.59 -15.96 -10.75
CA ASN A 124 10.11 -15.04 -11.76
C ASN A 124 9.85 -13.59 -11.35
N SER A 125 10.70 -12.66 -11.80
CA SER A 125 10.52 -11.24 -11.47
C SER A 125 9.19 -10.65 -11.98
N ASP A 126 8.66 -11.18 -13.09
CA ASP A 126 7.41 -10.73 -13.70
C ASP A 126 6.17 -11.50 -13.19
N ASP A 127 6.34 -12.35 -12.18
CA ASP A 127 5.23 -13.00 -11.48
C ASP A 127 4.47 -11.95 -10.64
N PRO A 128 3.13 -11.99 -10.62
CA PRO A 128 2.33 -11.14 -9.74
C PRO A 128 2.58 -11.44 -8.27
N VAL A 129 2.56 -10.41 -7.43
CA VAL A 129 2.69 -10.55 -5.97
C VAL A 129 1.63 -9.74 -5.22
N ALA A 130 1.18 -8.62 -5.79
CA ALA A 130 0.12 -7.80 -5.22
C ALA A 130 -0.95 -7.51 -6.29
N LEU A 131 -2.21 -7.53 -5.84
CA LEU A 131 -3.40 -7.32 -6.65
C LEU A 131 -4.36 -6.35 -5.95
N PRO A 132 -3.97 -5.09 -5.73
CA PRO A 132 -4.90 -4.06 -5.25
C PRO A 132 -5.97 -3.77 -6.30
N PHE A 133 -7.17 -3.38 -5.85
CA PHE A 133 -8.24 -2.95 -6.74
C PHE A 133 -8.30 -1.42 -6.80
N SER A 134 -8.43 -0.89 -8.02
CA SER A 134 -8.48 0.55 -8.31
C SER A 134 -9.62 0.82 -9.27
N SER A 135 -10.32 1.95 -9.13
CA SER A 135 -11.27 2.40 -10.14
C SER A 135 -10.59 2.81 -11.45
N GLY A 136 -9.28 3.11 -11.41
CA GLY A 136 -8.53 3.69 -12.52
C GLY A 136 -9.09 5.05 -12.92
N THR A 137 -8.92 5.41 -14.20
CA THR A 137 -9.40 6.67 -14.79
C THR A 137 -10.91 6.67 -15.07
N THR A 138 -11.53 5.50 -15.28
CA THR A 138 -12.99 5.34 -15.48
C THR A 138 -13.52 3.95 -15.05
N GLY A 139 -14.77 3.88 -14.59
CA GLY A 139 -15.54 2.63 -14.48
C GLY A 139 -15.43 1.86 -13.16
N LEU A 140 -15.70 0.55 -13.22
CA LEU A 140 -15.72 -0.35 -12.06
C LEU A 140 -14.29 -0.62 -11.53
N PRO A 141 -14.12 -0.99 -10.25
CA PRO A 141 -12.83 -1.41 -9.71
C PRO A 141 -12.23 -2.59 -10.49
N LYS A 142 -11.01 -2.41 -10.98
CA LYS A 142 -10.20 -3.38 -11.71
C LYS A 142 -9.03 -3.83 -10.85
N GLY A 143 -8.65 -5.10 -10.95
CA GLY A 143 -7.48 -5.63 -10.25
C GLY A 143 -6.21 -5.17 -10.94
N VAL A 144 -5.36 -4.40 -10.25
CA VAL A 144 -4.08 -3.91 -10.77
C VAL A 144 -3.00 -4.95 -10.49
N VAL A 145 -2.40 -5.53 -11.53
CA VAL A 145 -1.40 -6.59 -11.38
C VAL A 145 -0.02 -5.96 -11.13
N LEU A 146 0.46 -6.02 -9.88
CA LEU A 146 1.81 -5.59 -9.52
C LEU A 146 2.71 -6.80 -9.34
N THR A 147 3.85 -6.81 -10.03
CA THR A 147 4.80 -7.92 -10.01
C THR A 147 5.85 -7.74 -8.91
N HIS A 148 6.62 -8.79 -8.64
CA HIS A 148 7.82 -8.69 -7.83
C HIS A 148 8.75 -7.57 -8.33
N LYS A 149 9.00 -7.52 -9.65
CA LYS A 149 9.82 -6.50 -10.29
C LYS A 149 9.25 -5.09 -10.10
N SER A 150 7.94 -4.91 -10.26
CA SER A 150 7.27 -3.61 -10.10
C SER A 150 7.51 -3.06 -8.69
N LEU A 151 7.23 -3.86 -7.66
CA LEU A 151 7.36 -3.42 -6.26
C LEU A 151 8.82 -3.24 -5.84
N ILE A 152 9.73 -4.15 -6.23
CA ILE A 152 11.17 -4.01 -5.93
C ILE A 152 11.70 -2.72 -6.57
N THR A 153 11.36 -2.46 -7.83
CA THR A 153 11.76 -1.23 -8.53
C THR A 153 11.24 0.00 -7.80
N SER A 154 9.95 0.04 -7.47
CA SER A 154 9.34 1.16 -6.76
C SER A 154 9.96 1.41 -5.38
N VAL A 155 10.23 0.37 -4.61
CA VAL A 155 10.88 0.48 -3.30
C VAL A 155 12.31 1.00 -3.45
N ALA A 156 13.10 0.45 -4.38
CA ALA A 156 14.47 0.90 -4.63
C ALA A 156 14.52 2.36 -5.10
N GLN A 157 13.58 2.79 -5.95
CA GLN A 157 13.45 4.17 -6.38
C GLN A 157 13.29 5.14 -5.20
N GLN A 158 12.58 4.71 -4.15
CA GLN A 158 12.34 5.51 -2.95
C GLN A 158 13.53 5.50 -1.99
N VAL A 159 13.99 4.32 -1.54
CA VAL A 159 14.86 4.22 -0.36
C VAL A 159 16.29 3.72 -0.61
N ASP A 160 16.62 3.24 -1.82
CA ASP A 160 17.97 2.71 -2.11
C ASP A 160 18.91 3.80 -2.65
N GLY A 161 20.19 3.46 -2.87
CA GLY A 161 21.23 4.34 -3.42
C GLY A 161 21.92 5.23 -2.39
N GLU A 162 23.04 5.84 -2.77
CA GLU A 162 23.88 6.62 -1.84
C GLU A 162 23.19 7.87 -1.30
N ASN A 163 22.39 8.52 -2.16
CA ASN A 163 21.47 9.60 -1.80
C ASN A 163 20.03 9.14 -2.09
N PRO A 164 19.39 8.38 -1.18
CA PRO A 164 18.04 7.90 -1.41
C PRO A 164 17.05 9.07 -1.48
N ASN A 165 15.98 8.94 -2.28
CA ASN A 165 14.96 10.00 -2.40
C ASN A 165 14.19 10.19 -1.08
N LEU A 166 13.90 9.10 -0.38
CA LEU A 166 13.36 9.08 0.97
C LEU A 166 14.41 8.45 1.89
N HIS A 167 15.08 9.28 2.67
CA HIS A 167 16.11 8.81 3.59
C HIS A 167 15.48 8.22 4.85
N LEU A 168 15.31 6.90 4.85
CA LEU A 168 15.00 6.10 6.03
C LEU A 168 16.28 5.43 6.55
N THR A 169 16.33 5.17 7.85
CA THR A 169 17.42 4.53 8.56
C THR A 169 16.88 3.47 9.53
N PRO A 170 17.71 2.53 10.00
CA PRO A 170 17.29 1.55 11.00
C PRO A 170 16.82 2.16 12.34
N ASP A 171 17.25 3.38 12.65
CA ASP A 171 16.85 4.09 13.88
C ASP A 171 15.47 4.76 13.76
N ASP A 172 14.85 4.75 12.57
CA ASP A 172 13.55 5.36 12.37
C ASP A 172 12.40 4.50 12.89
N VAL A 173 11.38 5.19 13.39
CA VAL A 173 10.07 4.62 13.72
C VAL A 173 9.04 5.26 12.78
N VAL A 174 8.58 4.48 11.82
CA VAL A 174 7.64 4.91 10.77
C VAL A 174 6.20 4.61 11.20
N LEU A 175 5.38 5.64 11.31
CA LEU A 175 3.96 5.50 11.63
C LEU A 175 3.19 4.91 10.44
N CYS A 176 2.48 3.80 10.69
CA CYS A 176 1.58 3.16 9.75
C CYS A 176 0.13 3.26 10.24
N VAL A 177 -0.44 4.46 10.14
CA VAL A 177 -1.86 4.74 10.41
C VAL A 177 -2.71 4.71 9.14
N LEU A 178 -2.08 4.90 7.98
CA LEU A 178 -2.74 4.77 6.68
C LEU A 178 -2.99 3.29 6.36
N PRO A 179 -4.08 2.92 5.69
CA PRO A 179 -4.45 1.52 5.56
C PRO A 179 -3.50 0.73 4.66
N LEU A 180 -2.99 -0.40 5.16
CA LEU A 180 -2.13 -1.34 4.42
C LEU A 180 -2.86 -2.03 3.26
N PHE A 181 -4.20 -2.09 3.30
CA PHE A 181 -4.98 -2.59 2.17
C PHE A 181 -4.97 -1.65 0.95
N HIS A 182 -4.43 -0.43 1.08
CA HIS A 182 -4.11 0.44 -0.04
C HIS A 182 -2.61 0.41 -0.34
N ILE A 183 -2.29 0.38 -1.64
CA ILE A 183 -0.91 0.18 -2.10
C ILE A 183 0.07 1.28 -1.65
N TYR A 184 -0.42 2.49 -1.38
CA TYR A 184 0.42 3.56 -0.82
C TYR A 184 1.08 3.12 0.49
N SER A 185 0.31 2.63 1.45
CA SER A 185 0.86 2.25 2.76
C SER A 185 1.62 0.92 2.66
N LEU A 186 1.12 -0.02 1.85
CA LEU A 186 1.84 -1.27 1.63
C LEU A 186 3.24 -1.02 1.07
N ASN A 187 3.37 -0.21 0.00
CA ASN A 187 4.65 0.08 -0.63
C ASN A 187 5.48 1.10 0.18
N SER A 188 5.03 2.36 0.25
CA SER A 188 5.85 3.46 0.77
C SER A 188 6.02 3.47 2.29
N VAL A 189 5.18 2.74 3.04
CA VAL A 189 5.33 2.59 4.49
C VAL A 189 5.91 1.23 4.82
N LEU A 190 5.19 0.13 4.60
CA LEU A 190 5.63 -1.18 5.06
C LEU A 190 6.87 -1.68 4.30
N LEU A 191 6.82 -1.81 2.98
CA LEU A 191 7.94 -2.37 2.21
C LEU A 191 9.20 -1.50 2.24
N CYS A 192 9.05 -0.17 2.11
CA CYS A 192 10.16 0.77 2.25
C CYS A 192 10.81 0.71 3.65
N SER A 193 10.03 0.64 4.72
CA SER A 193 10.58 0.54 6.08
C SER A 193 11.31 -0.78 6.30
N LEU A 194 10.72 -1.90 5.84
CA LEU A 194 11.37 -3.21 5.91
C LEU A 194 12.69 -3.23 5.13
N ARG A 195 12.73 -2.60 3.94
CA ARG A 195 13.96 -2.47 3.15
C ARG A 195 15.04 -1.65 3.87
N ALA A 196 14.65 -0.56 4.52
CA ALA A 196 15.56 0.31 5.26
C ALA A 196 15.96 -0.23 6.64
N GLY A 197 15.34 -1.31 7.10
CA GLY A 197 15.54 -1.85 8.45
C GLY A 197 14.88 -1.02 9.56
N ALA A 198 13.95 -0.12 9.21
CA ALA A 198 13.25 0.75 10.14
C ALA A 198 12.12 0.02 10.88
N ALA A 199 11.77 0.50 12.08
CA ALA A 199 10.60 0.03 12.81
C ALA A 199 9.31 0.59 12.19
N VAL A 200 8.24 -0.22 12.19
CA VAL A 200 6.90 0.20 11.73
C VAL A 200 5.94 0.17 12.90
N LEU A 201 5.41 1.34 13.28
CA LEU A 201 4.39 1.46 14.32
C LEU A 201 2.99 1.35 13.69
N LEU A 202 2.39 0.16 13.80
CA LEU A 202 1.07 -0.13 13.26
C LEU A 202 -0.04 0.45 14.15
N MET A 203 -0.93 1.21 13.55
CA MET A 203 -2.14 1.71 14.21
C MET A 203 -3.36 1.17 13.45
N GLN A 204 -4.14 0.30 14.09
CA GLN A 204 -5.31 -0.34 13.48
C GLN A 204 -6.38 0.68 13.07
N LYS A 205 -6.69 1.61 13.98
CA LYS A 205 -7.74 2.62 13.80
C LYS A 205 -7.20 3.96 14.24
N PHE A 206 -7.43 4.99 13.42
CA PHE A 206 -7.09 6.36 13.78
C PHE A 206 -7.99 6.89 14.90
N GLU A 207 -7.35 7.38 15.95
CA GLU A 207 -7.92 8.17 17.03
C GLU A 207 -6.81 9.14 17.46
N ILE A 208 -7.14 10.43 17.59
CA ILE A 208 -6.13 11.48 17.71
C ILE A 208 -5.35 11.40 19.02
N GLY A 209 -6.00 11.13 20.16
CA GLY A 209 -5.32 11.02 21.44
C GLY A 209 -4.32 9.87 21.46
N THR A 210 -4.78 8.69 21.06
CA THR A 210 -3.98 7.47 20.91
C THR A 210 -2.82 7.68 19.95
N LEU A 211 -3.04 8.38 18.82
CA LEU A 211 -1.97 8.69 17.88
C LEU A 211 -0.88 9.53 18.54
N LEU A 212 -1.25 10.59 19.26
CA LEU A 212 -0.31 11.50 19.91
C LEU A 212 0.46 10.79 21.04
N GLU A 213 -0.23 9.96 21.84
CA GLU A 213 0.38 9.10 22.86
C GLU A 213 1.42 8.16 22.25
N LEU A 214 1.08 7.51 21.14
CA LEU A 214 1.95 6.58 20.43
C LEU A 214 3.17 7.28 19.83
N ILE A 215 2.99 8.46 19.23
CA ILE A 215 4.10 9.28 18.71
C ILE A 215 5.08 9.61 19.83
N GLN A 216 4.59 10.14 20.94
CA GLN A 216 5.42 10.54 22.08
C GLN A 216 6.14 9.33 22.69
N ARG A 217 5.40 8.25 22.96
CA ARG A 217 5.90 7.04 23.63
C ARG A 217 6.95 6.31 22.80
N TYR A 218 6.69 6.11 21.51
CA TYR A 218 7.56 5.34 20.62
C TYR A 218 8.52 6.20 19.80
N ARG A 219 8.55 7.52 20.04
CA ARG A 219 9.43 8.47 19.36
C ARG A 219 9.32 8.36 17.84
N VAL A 220 8.09 8.34 17.31
CA VAL A 220 7.82 8.28 15.86
C VAL A 220 8.61 9.36 15.14
N SER A 221 9.43 8.98 14.16
CA SER A 221 10.32 9.87 13.42
C SER A 221 9.81 10.21 12.02
N VAL A 222 9.04 9.31 11.41
CA VAL A 222 8.48 9.48 10.06
C VAL A 222 6.98 9.24 10.09
N ALA A 223 6.20 10.21 9.62
CA ALA A 223 4.75 10.12 9.53
C ALA A 223 4.29 10.20 8.07
N ALA A 224 3.81 9.08 7.52
CA ALA A 224 3.06 9.08 6.27
C ALA A 224 1.59 9.42 6.56
N VAL A 225 1.07 10.46 5.91
CA VAL A 225 -0.23 11.06 6.21
C VAL A 225 -1.01 11.42 4.95
N VAL A 226 -2.29 11.72 5.13
CA VAL A 226 -3.21 12.25 4.11
C VAL A 226 -3.86 13.54 4.61
N PRO A 227 -4.42 14.41 3.75
CA PRO A 227 -4.94 15.71 4.17
C PRO A 227 -5.92 15.70 5.36
N PRO A 228 -6.87 14.74 5.49
CA PRO A 228 -7.72 14.67 6.68
C PRO A 228 -6.95 14.47 8.00
N LEU A 229 -5.88 13.68 7.98
CA LEU A 229 -5.04 13.46 9.15
C LEU A 229 -4.21 14.71 9.49
N VAL A 230 -3.70 15.40 8.47
CA VAL A 230 -3.02 16.68 8.66
C VAL A 230 -3.97 17.71 9.26
N LEU A 231 -5.23 17.74 8.82
CA LEU A 231 -6.27 18.61 9.38
C LEU A 231 -6.49 18.35 10.87
N ALA A 232 -6.57 17.07 11.26
CA ALA A 232 -6.71 16.69 12.66
C ALA A 232 -5.51 17.14 13.50
N LEU A 233 -4.27 16.91 13.02
CA LEU A 233 -3.05 17.35 13.70
C LEU A 233 -2.90 18.87 13.76
N ALA A 234 -3.33 19.58 12.71
CA ALA A 234 -3.23 21.03 12.67
C ALA A 234 -4.22 21.72 13.62
N LYS A 235 -5.48 21.26 13.63
CA LYS A 235 -6.60 21.96 14.28
C LYS A 235 -6.94 21.47 15.68
N ASN A 236 -6.49 20.27 16.09
CA ASN A 236 -6.86 19.74 17.41
C ASN A 236 -5.98 20.37 18.51
N PRO A 237 -6.57 21.04 19.52
CA PRO A 237 -5.81 21.67 20.61
C PRO A 237 -5.05 20.67 21.48
N MET A 238 -5.50 19.41 21.54
CA MET A 238 -4.86 18.34 22.30
C MET A 238 -3.39 18.14 21.90
N VAL A 239 -3.03 18.47 20.66
CA VAL A 239 -1.67 18.33 20.12
C VAL A 239 -0.63 19.10 20.94
N GLU A 240 -1.02 20.21 21.58
CA GLU A 240 -0.12 21.03 22.41
C GLU A 240 0.30 20.33 23.70
N SER A 241 -0.45 19.31 24.12
CA SER A 241 -0.18 18.54 25.34
C SER A 241 0.81 17.38 25.12
N PHE A 242 1.31 17.19 23.89
CA PHE A 242 2.18 16.06 23.54
C PHE A 242 3.48 16.51 22.90
N ASP A 243 4.56 15.81 23.22
CA ASP A 243 5.86 15.98 22.57
C ASP A 243 5.89 15.24 21.22
N LEU A 244 5.85 16.01 20.14
CA LEU A 244 6.01 15.52 18.77
C LEU A 244 7.40 15.77 18.18
N SER A 245 8.38 16.15 19.01
CA SER A 245 9.74 16.54 18.57
C SER A 245 10.50 15.45 17.84
N SER A 246 10.14 14.17 17.99
CA SER A 246 10.77 13.05 17.26
C SER A 246 10.50 13.11 15.77
N ILE A 247 9.35 13.66 15.36
CA ILE A 247 8.96 13.66 13.96
C ILE A 247 9.92 14.56 13.20
N ARG A 248 10.72 13.94 12.32
CA ARG A 248 11.66 14.62 11.41
C ARG A 248 11.16 14.69 9.98
N VAL A 249 10.23 13.80 9.59
CA VAL A 249 9.66 13.75 8.24
C VAL A 249 8.14 13.58 8.31
N VAL A 250 7.43 14.43 7.59
CA VAL A 250 6.01 14.24 7.29
C VAL A 250 5.83 14.14 5.78
N LEU A 251 5.47 12.94 5.32
CA LEU A 251 5.16 12.65 3.92
C LEU A 251 3.64 12.68 3.74
N SER A 252 3.14 13.61 2.93
CA SER A 252 1.74 13.61 2.52
C SER A 252 1.55 13.13 1.09
N GLY A 253 0.45 12.46 0.81
CA GLY A 253 0.10 11.98 -0.52
C GLY A 253 -1.40 11.80 -0.69
N ALA A 254 -1.78 11.12 -1.77
CA ALA A 254 -3.17 10.85 -2.21
C ALA A 254 -4.00 12.08 -2.61
N ALA A 255 -3.83 13.23 -1.97
CA ALA A 255 -4.48 14.48 -2.36
C ALA A 255 -3.62 15.69 -1.97
N PRO A 256 -3.77 16.84 -2.67
CA PRO A 256 -2.98 18.04 -2.40
C PRO A 256 -3.23 18.60 -0.99
N LEU A 257 -2.16 19.02 -0.31
CA LEU A 257 -2.26 19.89 0.85
C LEU A 257 -2.38 21.35 0.42
N GLY A 258 -3.44 22.03 0.89
CA GLY A 258 -3.57 23.47 0.73
C GLY A 258 -2.52 24.22 1.55
N LYS A 259 -2.09 25.39 1.05
CA LYS A 259 -1.04 26.23 1.67
C LYS A 259 -1.28 26.52 3.16
N GLU A 260 -2.53 26.81 3.54
CA GLU A 260 -2.89 27.08 4.93
C GLU A 260 -2.69 25.86 5.83
N LEU A 261 -3.04 24.68 5.32
CA LEU A 261 -2.90 23.43 6.07
C LEU A 261 -1.44 23.02 6.19
N GLU A 262 -0.63 23.23 5.14
CA GLU A 262 0.83 23.07 5.22
C GLU A 262 1.45 23.98 6.29
N ALA A 263 1.05 25.26 6.32
CA ALA A 263 1.56 26.22 7.31
C ALA A 263 1.14 25.85 8.74
N ALA A 264 -0.11 25.43 8.94
CA ALA A 264 -0.61 25.02 10.25
C ALA A 264 0.13 23.77 10.77
N LEU A 265 0.38 22.78 9.90
CA LEU A 265 1.16 21.60 10.28
C LEU A 265 2.62 21.95 10.59
N ARG A 266 3.26 22.81 9.79
CA ARG A 266 4.63 23.29 10.06
C ARG A 266 4.74 23.98 11.43
N SER A 267 3.70 24.68 11.87
CA SER A 267 3.66 25.28 13.21
C SER A 267 3.64 24.23 14.33
N ARG A 268 3.00 23.07 14.10
CA ARG A 268 2.91 21.97 15.08
C ARG A 268 4.19 21.14 15.19
N VAL A 269 4.91 20.97 14.08
CA VAL A 269 6.16 20.18 14.00
C VAL A 269 7.23 20.96 13.24
N PRO A 270 7.72 22.09 13.79
CA PRO A 270 8.63 23.00 13.08
C PRO A 270 9.98 22.37 12.73
N GLN A 271 10.38 21.31 13.45
CA GLN A 271 11.58 20.53 13.17
C GLN A 271 11.42 19.55 12.00
N ALA A 272 10.19 19.22 11.59
CA ALA A 272 9.94 18.23 10.58
C ALA A 272 10.05 18.80 9.16
N VAL A 273 10.66 18.03 8.26
CA VAL A 273 10.57 18.28 6.82
C VAL A 273 9.20 17.81 6.34
N LEU A 274 8.38 18.76 5.88
CA LEU A 274 7.10 18.48 5.22
C LEU A 274 7.29 18.46 3.70
N GLY A 275 6.76 17.42 3.05
CA GLY A 275 6.73 17.31 1.60
C GLY A 275 5.60 16.41 1.11
N GLN A 276 5.27 16.54 -0.18
CA GLN A 276 4.23 15.75 -0.81
C GLN A 276 4.84 14.78 -1.84
N GLY A 277 4.21 13.63 -2.01
CA GLY A 277 4.44 12.71 -3.12
C GLY A 277 3.18 12.55 -3.96
N TYR A 278 3.35 12.20 -5.23
CA TYR A 278 2.24 11.84 -6.12
C TYR A 278 2.39 10.39 -6.57
N GLY A 279 1.27 9.70 -6.56
CA GLY A 279 1.18 8.30 -6.92
C GLY A 279 -0.23 7.90 -7.30
N MET A 280 -0.30 6.77 -8.00
CA MET A 280 -1.50 6.13 -8.52
C MET A 280 -1.28 4.62 -8.45
N THR A 281 -2.31 3.81 -8.19
CA THR A 281 -2.15 2.35 -7.98
C THR A 281 -1.40 1.68 -9.14
N GLU A 282 -1.77 2.04 -10.36
CA GLU A 282 -1.27 1.56 -11.63
C GLU A 282 0.21 1.95 -11.87
N ALA A 283 0.71 2.98 -11.20
CA ALA A 283 2.10 3.43 -11.27
C ALA A 283 3.04 2.67 -10.32
N GLY A 284 2.54 1.66 -9.59
CA GLY A 284 3.36 0.78 -8.75
C GLY A 284 3.66 1.13 -7.29
N PRO A 285 3.25 2.25 -6.64
CA PRO A 285 2.33 3.32 -7.01
C PRO A 285 2.96 4.72 -7.15
N VAL A 286 4.28 4.88 -6.96
CA VAL A 286 4.91 6.21 -6.80
C VAL A 286 5.42 6.75 -8.13
N SER A 287 4.93 7.92 -8.54
CA SER A 287 5.38 8.62 -9.75
C SER A 287 6.37 9.74 -9.43
N SER A 288 6.12 10.51 -8.37
CA SER A 288 7.02 11.56 -7.90
C SER A 288 7.08 11.66 -6.39
N MET A 289 8.22 12.11 -5.88
CA MET A 289 8.50 12.21 -4.45
C MET A 289 9.22 13.53 -4.13
N CYS A 290 8.93 14.13 -2.98
CA CYS A 290 9.61 15.33 -2.52
C CYS A 290 11.11 15.05 -2.27
N LEU A 291 11.99 15.76 -2.98
CA LEU A 291 13.44 15.63 -2.83
C LEU A 291 14.00 16.28 -1.55
N ALA A 292 13.17 16.98 -0.76
CA ALA A 292 13.58 17.44 0.57
C ALA A 292 13.72 16.28 1.57
N PHE A 293 13.19 15.10 1.26
CA PHE A 293 13.35 13.89 2.06
C PHE A 293 14.67 13.14 1.79
N ALA A 294 15.44 13.57 0.80
CA ALA A 294 16.66 12.89 0.43
C ALA A 294 17.74 13.07 1.49
N LYS A 295 18.71 12.14 1.55
CA LYS A 295 19.82 12.20 2.52
C LYS A 295 20.63 13.49 2.35
N GLN A 296 20.87 13.86 1.09
CA GLN A 296 21.33 15.18 0.69
C GLN A 296 20.13 15.89 0.02
N PRO A 297 19.39 16.72 0.78
CA PRO A 297 18.10 17.23 0.36
C PRO A 297 18.22 18.32 -0.70
N PHE A 298 17.19 18.45 -1.53
CA PHE A 298 17.08 19.52 -2.53
C PHE A 298 16.05 20.59 -2.11
N PRO A 299 16.20 21.84 -2.58
CA PRO A 299 15.18 22.86 -2.40
C PRO A 299 13.86 22.46 -3.06
N THR A 300 12.75 22.70 -2.37
CA THR A 300 11.39 22.40 -2.86
C THR A 300 10.47 23.62 -2.71
N LYS A 301 9.31 23.58 -3.38
CA LYS A 301 8.31 24.66 -3.36
C LYS A 301 7.03 24.14 -2.68
N SER A 302 6.37 25.00 -1.90
CA SER A 302 5.03 24.71 -1.35
C SER A 302 4.06 24.39 -2.50
N GLY A 303 3.20 23.39 -2.29
CA GLY A 303 2.26 22.89 -3.30
C GLY A 303 2.86 21.98 -4.37
N SER A 304 4.18 21.72 -4.37
CA SER A 304 4.79 20.73 -5.28
C SER A 304 4.49 19.30 -4.83
N CYS A 305 4.16 18.42 -5.77
CA CYS A 305 4.04 16.97 -5.57
C CYS A 305 5.37 16.20 -5.75
N GLY A 306 6.50 16.92 -5.72
CA GLY A 306 7.84 16.35 -5.80
C GLY A 306 8.44 16.35 -7.20
N THR A 307 9.43 15.49 -7.40
CA THR A 307 10.12 15.26 -8.67
C THR A 307 9.93 13.80 -9.09
N VAL A 308 9.87 13.54 -10.40
CA VAL A 308 9.78 12.17 -10.94
C VAL A 308 10.82 11.27 -10.28
N VAL A 309 10.41 10.06 -9.93
CA VAL A 309 11.33 9.07 -9.36
C VAL A 309 12.45 8.74 -10.34
N ARG A 310 13.63 8.40 -9.81
CA ARG A 310 14.77 7.93 -10.61
C ARG A 310 14.43 6.63 -11.35
N ASN A 311 15.24 6.28 -12.36
CA ASN A 311 15.04 5.07 -13.16
C ASN A 311 13.64 4.98 -13.80
N ALA A 312 13.00 6.13 -14.02
CA ALA A 312 11.73 6.30 -14.71
C ALA A 312 11.80 7.55 -15.58
N GLU A 313 10.89 7.63 -16.52
CA GLU A 313 10.69 8.76 -17.42
C GLU A 313 9.29 9.33 -17.19
N LEU A 314 9.15 10.65 -17.26
CA LEU A 314 7.86 11.33 -17.18
C LEU A 314 7.76 12.37 -18.29
N LYS A 315 6.64 12.37 -18.99
CA LYS A 315 6.26 13.40 -19.97
C LYS A 315 4.93 14.01 -19.56
N VAL A 316 4.69 15.22 -20.07
CA VAL A 316 3.37 15.87 -19.99
C VAL A 316 2.85 15.95 -21.42
N VAL A 317 1.64 15.48 -21.67
CA VAL A 317 1.03 15.45 -23.01
C VAL A 317 -0.20 16.33 -23.08
N ASP A 318 -0.41 16.92 -24.23
CA ASP A 318 -1.67 17.61 -24.56
C ASP A 318 -2.77 16.56 -24.82
N PRO A 319 -3.90 16.57 -24.08
CA PRO A 319 -4.94 15.55 -24.23
C PRO A 319 -5.67 15.56 -25.58
N GLU A 320 -5.64 16.66 -26.32
CA GLU A 320 -6.30 16.79 -27.62
C GLU A 320 -5.38 16.32 -28.76
N THR A 321 -4.09 16.64 -28.67
CA THR A 321 -3.13 16.39 -29.76
C THR A 321 -2.22 15.19 -29.53
N GLY A 322 -2.06 14.74 -28.29
CA GLY A 322 -1.09 13.70 -27.88
C GLY A 322 0.37 14.16 -27.91
N CYS A 323 0.64 15.42 -28.24
CA CYS A 323 2.00 15.96 -28.32
C CYS A 323 2.61 16.15 -26.93
N SER A 324 3.91 15.85 -26.80
CA SER A 324 4.66 16.19 -25.59
C SER A 324 4.79 17.70 -25.43
N LEU A 325 4.52 18.19 -24.22
CA LEU A 325 4.55 19.59 -23.85
C LEU A 325 5.88 20.01 -23.21
N GLY A 326 6.14 21.32 -23.22
CA GLY A 326 7.29 21.93 -22.57
C GLY A 326 7.09 22.15 -21.06
N ARG A 327 8.13 22.67 -20.39
CA ARG A 327 8.03 23.04 -18.97
C ARG A 327 6.98 24.13 -18.78
N ASN A 328 6.26 24.07 -17.65
CA ASN A 328 5.21 25.03 -17.27
C ASN A 328 3.98 25.05 -18.21
N GLN A 329 3.77 23.99 -18.99
CA GLN A 329 2.55 23.81 -19.78
C GLN A 329 1.71 22.69 -19.13
N PRO A 330 0.42 22.95 -18.81
CA PRO A 330 -0.45 21.93 -18.20
C PRO A 330 -0.88 20.88 -19.23
N GLY A 331 -0.97 19.63 -18.81
CA GLY A 331 -1.39 18.50 -19.61
C GLY A 331 -1.52 17.23 -18.77
N GLU A 332 -1.79 16.11 -19.43
CA GLU A 332 -1.84 14.79 -18.81
C GLU A 332 -0.43 14.30 -18.47
N ILE A 333 -0.27 13.68 -17.30
CA ILE A 333 1.03 13.19 -16.82
C ILE A 333 1.18 11.73 -17.23
N CYS A 334 2.12 11.43 -18.10
CA CYS A 334 2.43 10.03 -18.43
C CYS A 334 3.75 9.61 -17.80
N ILE A 335 3.82 8.39 -17.25
CA ILE A 335 5.03 7.82 -16.65
C ILE A 335 5.40 6.49 -17.30
N ARG A 336 6.71 6.27 -17.49
CA ARG A 336 7.25 5.00 -17.98
C ARG A 336 8.38 4.53 -17.07
N GLY A 337 8.39 3.24 -16.76
CA GLY A 337 9.44 2.59 -15.98
C GLY A 337 9.04 1.20 -15.52
N GLN A 338 9.98 0.44 -14.98
CA GLN A 338 9.74 -0.95 -14.58
C GLN A 338 8.88 -1.07 -13.31
N GLN A 339 8.60 0.04 -12.63
CA GLN A 339 7.76 0.08 -11.43
C GLN A 339 6.26 0.00 -11.74
N ILE A 340 5.82 0.39 -12.94
CA ILE A 340 4.39 0.43 -13.26
C ILE A 340 3.78 -0.98 -13.24
N MET A 341 2.45 -1.05 -13.20
CA MET A 341 1.72 -2.31 -13.23
C MET A 341 2.03 -3.11 -14.50
N LYS A 342 1.85 -4.43 -14.41
CA LYS A 342 1.84 -5.31 -15.60
C LYS A 342 0.61 -5.09 -16.48
N GLY A 343 -0.49 -4.65 -15.87
CA GLY A 343 -1.79 -4.42 -16.51
C GLY A 343 -2.94 -4.70 -15.56
N TYR A 344 -4.17 -4.61 -16.07
CA TYR A 344 -5.36 -4.99 -15.33
C TYR A 344 -5.66 -6.50 -15.49
N LEU A 345 -6.10 -7.11 -14.39
CA LEU A 345 -6.44 -8.53 -14.33
C LEU A 345 -7.60 -8.87 -15.27
N ASN A 346 -7.35 -9.74 -16.23
CA ASN A 346 -8.32 -10.22 -17.22
C ASN A 346 -9.00 -9.08 -18.04
N ASP A 347 -8.33 -7.93 -18.17
CA ASP A 347 -8.88 -6.77 -18.88
C ASP A 347 -7.81 -6.15 -19.81
N PRO A 348 -7.52 -6.81 -20.95
CA PRO A 348 -6.53 -6.34 -21.91
C PRO A 348 -6.95 -5.03 -22.60
N GLU A 349 -8.25 -4.76 -22.71
CA GLU A 349 -8.77 -3.52 -23.30
C GLU A 349 -8.48 -2.32 -22.40
N ALA A 350 -8.84 -2.40 -21.11
CA ALA A 350 -8.49 -1.36 -20.14
C ALA A 350 -6.97 -1.21 -20.00
N THR A 351 -6.22 -2.30 -20.15
CA THR A 351 -4.75 -2.25 -20.11
C THR A 351 -4.20 -1.46 -21.28
N ALA A 352 -4.63 -1.75 -22.51
CA ALA A 352 -4.17 -1.08 -23.72
C ALA A 352 -4.64 0.38 -23.82
N SER A 353 -5.75 0.74 -23.17
CA SER A 353 -6.22 2.14 -23.11
C SER A 353 -5.53 2.98 -22.04
N THR A 354 -4.86 2.35 -21.07
CA THR A 354 -4.16 3.06 -19.97
C THR A 354 -2.64 3.01 -20.15
N ILE A 355 -2.09 1.94 -20.73
CA ILE A 355 -0.67 1.80 -21.07
C ILE A 355 -0.55 1.74 -22.59
N ASP A 356 0.06 2.76 -23.18
CA ASP A 356 0.22 2.82 -24.64
C ASP A 356 1.27 1.83 -25.17
N VAL A 357 1.33 1.70 -26.49
CA VAL A 357 2.23 0.78 -27.19
C VAL A 357 3.72 1.09 -26.97
N ASP A 358 4.04 2.31 -26.53
CA ASP A 358 5.40 2.76 -26.20
C ASP A 358 5.73 2.58 -24.70
N GLY A 359 4.80 2.01 -23.94
CA GLY A 359 4.93 1.67 -22.53
C GLY A 359 4.68 2.82 -21.57
N TRP A 360 4.03 3.91 -22.00
CA TRP A 360 3.64 5.00 -21.11
C TRP A 360 2.31 4.68 -20.43
N LEU A 361 2.31 4.74 -19.11
CA LEU A 361 1.10 4.80 -18.31
C LEU A 361 0.55 6.24 -18.36
N HIS A 362 -0.69 6.39 -18.76
CA HIS A 362 -1.45 7.65 -18.81
C HIS A 362 -2.24 7.91 -17.52
#